data_AF-A0A354I8P5-F1
#
_entry.id   AF-A0A354I8P5-F1
#
_cell.length_a   1.000
_cell.length_b   1.000
_cell.length_c   1.000
_cell.angle_alpha   90.00
_cell.angle_beta   90.00
_cell.angle_gamma   90.00
#
_symmetry.space_group_name_H-M   'P 1'
#
loop_
_entity.id
_entity.type
_entity.pdbx_description
1 polymer ?
#
loop_
_entity_poly.entity_id
_entity_poly.type
_entity_poly.pdbx_seq_one_letter_code
_entity_poly.pdbx_strand_id
1 'polypeptide(L)'
;MMNSLGMGISVQTASQAKNAGYSQSEIQQMTRSGKITCETCENRKYQDGSDEMVSFKAPGHISPQASAATVLSHEQEHVSNAYEEANRKGGEVVQASVRLQNAVCPECGRTYVAGGETTTQIKYNEENPYAKGFKSADASVVAGRSMNFNI
;
A
#
# COMPACT_ATOMS: atom_id res chain seq x y z
N MET A 1 -27.30 34.96 16.73
CA MET A 1 -28.14 34.15 17.63
C MET A 1 -27.35 32.91 17.98
N MET A 2 -26.71 32.90 19.15
CA MET A 2 -26.00 31.73 19.68
C MET A 2 -27.06 30.74 20.13
N ASN A 3 -27.20 29.61 19.44
CA ASN A 3 -28.16 28.61 19.82
C ASN A 3 -27.60 27.80 20.99
N SER A 4 -28.01 28.22 22.19
CA SER A 4 -27.88 27.47 23.44
C SER A 4 -28.79 26.25 23.36
N LEU A 5 -28.25 25.11 22.97
CA LEU A 5 -28.91 23.81 23.11
C LEU A 5 -27.88 22.77 23.57
N GLY A 6 -28.01 22.33 24.82
CA GLY A 6 -27.57 21.00 25.23
C GLY A 6 -26.25 20.87 25.99
N MET A 7 -26.03 21.61 27.07
CA MET A 7 -25.24 21.06 28.19
C MET A 7 -26.05 19.90 28.78
N GLY A 8 -25.69 18.64 28.47
CA GLY A 8 -26.35 17.49 29.10
C GLY A 8 -26.16 16.10 28.48
N ILE A 9 -25.57 15.96 27.29
CA ILE A 9 -25.10 14.66 26.79
C ILE A 9 -23.59 14.66 26.97
N SER A 10 -23.08 13.88 27.93
CA SER A 10 -21.64 13.61 28.03
C SER A 10 -21.24 12.76 26.83
N VAL A 11 -20.95 13.42 25.71
CA VAL A 11 -20.41 12.78 24.51
C VAL A 11 -18.98 12.34 24.84
N GLN A 12 -18.77 11.03 24.92
CA GLN A 12 -17.48 10.42 25.22
C GLN A 12 -16.79 9.88 23.96
N THR A 13 -17.56 9.53 22.92
CA THR A 13 -17.04 8.92 21.68
C THR A 13 -17.40 9.71 20.42
N ALA A 14 -16.60 9.55 19.36
CA ALA A 14 -16.84 10.14 18.05
C ALA A 14 -18.18 9.68 17.45
N SER A 15 -18.57 8.43 17.66
CA SER A 15 -19.86 7.89 17.24
C SER A 15 -21.04 8.58 17.94
N GLN A 16 -20.93 8.82 19.25
CA GLN A 16 -21.93 9.58 20.00
C GLN A 16 -22.02 11.04 19.54
N ALA A 17 -20.87 11.67 19.27
CA ALA A 17 -20.82 13.04 18.74
C ALA A 17 -21.52 13.13 17.38
N LYS A 18 -21.27 12.16 16.51
CA LYS A 18 -21.91 12.07 15.19
C LYS A 18 -23.43 11.91 15.30
N ASN A 19 -23.89 11.04 16.19
CA ASN A 19 -25.31 10.81 16.44
C ASN A 19 -26.01 12.02 17.08
N ALA A 20 -25.28 12.81 17.87
CA ALA A 20 -25.77 14.05 18.47
C ALA A 20 -25.76 15.25 17.49
N GLY A 21 -25.36 15.05 16.23
CA GLY A 21 -25.43 16.07 15.19
C GLY A 21 -24.27 17.07 15.16
N TYR A 22 -23.16 16.77 15.84
CA TYR A 22 -21.93 17.59 15.73
C TYR A 22 -21.37 17.53 14.30
N SER A 23 -20.80 18.63 13.83
CA SER A 23 -20.15 18.67 12.51
C SER A 23 -18.88 17.83 12.50
N GLN A 24 -18.48 17.34 11.31
CA GLN A 24 -17.27 16.54 11.17
C GLN A 24 -16.00 17.28 11.60
N SER A 25 -15.93 18.60 11.38
CA SER A 25 -14.83 19.44 11.87
C SER A 25 -14.75 19.49 13.39
N GLU A 26 -15.90 19.59 14.07
CA GLU A 26 -15.95 19.59 15.54
C GLU A 26 -15.53 18.23 16.10
N ILE A 27 -16.02 17.14 15.51
CA ILE A 27 -15.64 15.77 15.90
C ILE A 27 -14.13 15.57 15.72
N GLN A 28 -13.58 15.96 14.56
CA GLN A 28 -12.15 15.89 14.31
C GLN A 28 -11.33 16.67 15.35
N GLN A 29 -11.73 17.90 15.66
CA GLN A 29 -11.06 18.73 16.65
C GLN A 29 -11.13 18.09 18.04
N MET A 30 -12.30 17.63 18.47
CA MET A 30 -12.50 16.99 19.76
C MET A 30 -11.66 15.71 19.90
N THR A 31 -11.66 14.82 18.89
CA THR A 31 -10.83 13.61 18.90
C THR A 31 -9.34 13.95 18.86
N ARG A 32 -8.92 15.01 18.14
CA ARG A 32 -7.50 15.45 18.10
C ARG A 32 -7.04 15.99 19.45
N SER A 33 -7.90 16.71 20.16
CA SER A 33 -7.64 17.19 21.52
C SER A 33 -7.80 16.13 22.62
N GLY A 34 -8.17 14.89 22.27
CA GLY A 34 -8.41 13.82 23.24
C GLY A 34 -9.66 14.00 24.10
N LYS A 35 -10.57 14.92 23.73
CA LYS A 35 -11.82 15.17 24.47
C LYS A 35 -12.85 14.04 24.30
N ILE A 36 -12.78 13.34 23.17
CA ILE A 36 -13.61 12.19 22.86
C ILE A 36 -12.74 11.11 22.20
N THR A 37 -13.06 9.84 22.45
CA THR A 37 -12.37 8.70 21.86
C THR A 37 -12.95 8.33 20.50
N CYS A 38 -12.15 7.73 19.63
CA CYS A 38 -12.63 7.18 18.36
C CYS A 38 -12.33 5.70 18.36
N GLU A 39 -13.37 4.89 18.55
CA GLU A 39 -13.28 3.45 18.74
C GLU A 39 -12.71 2.77 17.48
N THR A 40 -13.10 3.22 16.28
CA THR A 40 -12.51 2.72 15.04
C THR A 40 -11.00 2.96 15.00
N CYS A 41 -10.54 4.16 15.37
CA CYS A 41 -9.11 4.48 15.33
C CYS A 41 -8.31 3.76 16.43
N GLU A 42 -8.94 3.50 17.57
CA GLU A 42 -8.35 2.78 18.70
C GLU A 42 -8.27 1.27 18.44
N ASN A 43 -9.27 0.69 17.79
CA ASN A 43 -9.34 -0.76 17.59
C ASN A 43 -8.84 -1.23 16.21
N ARG A 44 -8.55 -0.32 15.27
CA ARG A 44 -8.06 -0.74 13.96
C ARG A 44 -6.76 -1.52 14.10
N LYS A 45 -6.66 -2.60 13.33
CA LYS A 45 -5.45 -3.39 13.21
C LYS A 45 -5.03 -3.47 11.76
N TYR A 46 -3.73 -3.54 11.55
CA TYR A 46 -3.12 -3.84 10.28
C TYR A 46 -2.59 -5.26 10.32
N GLN A 47 -2.80 -5.99 9.24
CA GLN A 47 -2.32 -7.34 9.07
C GLN A 47 -1.87 -7.51 7.63
N ASP A 48 -0.70 -8.11 7.46
CA ASP A 48 -0.24 -8.58 6.17
C ASP A 48 -0.77 -9.99 5.88
N GLY A 49 -1.33 -10.16 4.69
CA GLY A 49 -1.91 -11.40 4.20
C GLY A 49 -1.03 -12.15 3.21
N SER A 50 0.18 -11.68 2.93
CA SER A 50 1.10 -12.36 2.02
C SER A 50 1.67 -13.66 2.61
N ASP A 51 2.26 -14.51 1.77
CA ASP A 51 2.96 -15.72 2.20
C ASP A 51 4.46 -15.51 2.53
N GLU A 52 4.97 -14.28 2.36
CA GLU A 52 6.39 -13.94 2.57
C GLU A 52 6.73 -13.73 4.06
N MET A 53 7.97 -13.91 4.49
CA MET A 53 8.34 -13.59 5.89
C MET A 53 8.56 -12.09 6.08
N VAL A 54 7.56 -11.40 6.61
CA VAL A 54 7.55 -9.96 6.89
C VAL A 54 6.85 -9.66 8.24
N SER A 55 6.88 -8.41 8.68
CA SER A 55 6.14 -7.93 9.85
C SER A 55 4.62 -7.99 9.65
N PHE A 56 3.85 -7.79 10.73
CA PHE A 56 2.38 -7.76 10.70
C PHE A 56 1.67 -9.05 10.24
N LYS A 57 2.31 -10.22 10.30
CA LYS A 57 1.63 -11.52 10.13
C LYS A 57 0.47 -11.73 11.10
N ALA A 58 0.66 -11.29 12.34
CA ALA A 58 -0.42 -11.16 13.30
C ALA A 58 -0.99 -9.73 13.25
N PRO A 59 -2.31 -9.55 13.42
CA PRO A 59 -2.93 -8.23 13.48
C PRO A 59 -2.31 -7.33 14.55
N GLY A 60 -1.68 -6.23 14.14
CA GLY A 60 -1.05 -5.24 15.01
C GLY A 60 -1.83 -3.92 15.03
N HIS A 61 -1.93 -3.27 16.19
CA HIS A 61 -2.53 -1.94 16.28
C HIS A 61 -1.61 -0.89 15.62
N ILE A 62 -2.20 -0.02 14.81
CA ILE A 62 -1.49 1.13 14.23
C ILE A 62 -2.39 2.36 14.32
N SER A 63 -1.91 3.42 14.97
CA SER A 63 -2.65 4.68 15.02
C SER A 63 -2.80 5.30 13.61
N PRO A 64 -3.88 6.04 13.32
CA PRO A 64 -4.06 6.76 12.05
C PRO A 64 -2.86 7.65 11.70
N GLN A 65 -2.23 8.27 12.69
CA GLN A 65 -1.09 9.18 12.53
C GLN A 65 0.19 8.44 12.16
N ALA A 66 0.44 7.27 12.78
CA ALA A 66 1.60 6.44 12.47
C ALA A 66 1.42 5.60 11.18
N SER A 67 0.17 5.46 10.72
CA SER A 67 -0.22 4.55 9.63
C SER A 67 0.66 4.63 8.39
N ALA A 68 0.97 5.83 7.91
CA ALA A 68 1.75 6.00 6.69
C ALA A 68 3.18 5.48 6.85
N ALA A 69 3.87 5.86 7.92
CA ALA A 69 5.25 5.44 8.16
C ALA A 69 5.34 3.94 8.42
N THR A 70 4.44 3.40 9.23
CA THR A 70 4.45 1.98 9.59
C THR A 70 4.15 1.08 8.41
N VAL A 71 3.08 1.37 7.65
CA VAL A 71 2.73 0.57 6.47
C VAL A 71 3.83 0.68 5.42
N LEU A 72 4.35 1.89 5.14
CA LEU A 72 5.45 2.04 4.20
C LEU A 72 6.68 1.23 4.61
N SER A 73 7.07 1.26 5.89
CA SER A 73 8.19 0.47 6.39
C SER A 73 7.98 -1.02 6.17
N HIS A 74 6.75 -1.49 6.40
CA HIS A 74 6.37 -2.88 6.16
C HIS A 74 6.44 -3.24 4.67
N GLU A 75 5.92 -2.39 3.77
CA GLU A 75 6.03 -2.61 2.32
C GLU A 75 7.49 -2.66 1.84
N GLN A 76 8.40 -1.96 2.50
CA GLN A 76 9.82 -2.06 2.16
C GLN A 76 10.45 -3.41 2.53
N GLU A 77 9.84 -4.17 3.45
CA GLU A 77 10.26 -5.55 3.74
C GLU A 77 9.97 -6.46 2.55
N HIS A 78 8.80 -6.30 1.90
CA HIS A 78 8.47 -7.00 0.65
C HIS A 78 9.45 -6.64 -0.46
N VAL A 79 9.82 -5.37 -0.59
CA VAL A 79 10.83 -4.94 -1.55
C VAL A 79 12.17 -5.63 -1.27
N SER A 80 12.61 -5.66 -0.01
CA SER A 80 13.87 -6.32 0.37
C SER A 80 13.85 -7.81 0.04
N ASN A 81 12.76 -8.51 0.39
CA ASN A 81 12.58 -9.92 0.08
C ASN A 81 12.65 -10.19 -1.43
N ALA A 82 12.04 -9.33 -2.25
CA ALA A 82 12.10 -9.45 -3.71
C ALA A 82 13.53 -9.30 -4.27
N TYR A 83 14.34 -8.38 -3.72
CA TYR A 83 15.76 -8.26 -4.09
C TYR A 83 16.57 -9.50 -3.69
N GLU A 84 16.35 -10.03 -2.49
CA GLU A 84 17.00 -11.26 -2.03
C GLU A 84 16.63 -12.47 -2.89
N GLU A 85 15.35 -12.61 -3.24
CA GLU A 85 14.88 -13.69 -4.09
C GLU A 85 15.45 -13.60 -5.51
N ALA A 86 15.47 -12.40 -6.10
CA ALA A 86 16.09 -12.16 -7.40
C ALA A 86 17.56 -12.61 -7.39
N ASN A 87 18.34 -12.14 -6.41
CA ASN A 87 19.74 -12.50 -6.27
C ASN A 87 19.95 -14.01 -6.11
N ARG A 88 19.12 -14.68 -5.29
CA ARG A 88 19.20 -16.14 -5.06
C ARG A 88 18.90 -16.95 -6.32
N LYS A 89 17.99 -16.47 -7.16
CA LYS A 89 17.56 -17.14 -8.40
C LYS A 89 18.34 -16.67 -9.64
N GLY A 90 19.36 -15.84 -9.48
CA GLY A 90 20.15 -15.29 -10.59
C GLY A 90 19.36 -14.35 -11.50
N GLY A 91 18.33 -13.70 -10.96
CA GLY A 91 17.57 -12.63 -11.61
C GLY A 91 17.98 -11.26 -11.11
N GLU A 92 17.49 -10.23 -11.79
CA GLU A 92 17.69 -8.82 -11.45
C GLU A 92 16.32 -8.14 -11.28
N VAL A 93 16.14 -7.40 -10.19
CA VAL A 93 14.93 -6.58 -9.99
C VAL A 93 15.02 -5.38 -10.92
N VAL A 94 14.15 -5.31 -11.93
CA VAL A 94 14.10 -4.19 -12.87
C VAL A 94 13.17 -3.07 -12.42
N GLN A 95 12.21 -3.41 -11.55
CA GLN A 95 11.30 -2.44 -10.94
C GLN A 95 10.89 -2.94 -9.56
N ALA A 96 10.90 -2.04 -8.57
CA ALA A 96 10.18 -2.22 -7.31
C ALA A 96 9.44 -0.93 -7.00
N SER A 97 8.14 -1.02 -6.74
CA SER A 97 7.29 0.12 -6.41
C SER A 97 6.31 -0.23 -5.32
N VAL A 98 6.14 0.69 -4.37
CA VAL A 98 5.18 0.58 -3.28
C VAL A 98 4.01 1.53 -3.53
N ARG A 99 2.79 1.02 -3.39
CA ARG A 99 1.55 1.80 -3.47
C ARG A 99 0.83 1.78 -2.13
N LEU A 100 0.69 2.94 -1.51
CA LEU A 100 -0.11 3.07 -0.28
C LEU A 100 -1.58 3.30 -0.60
N GLN A 101 -2.46 2.62 0.12
CA GLN A 101 -3.91 2.73 0.02
C GLN A 101 -4.45 3.54 1.20
N ASN A 102 -5.10 4.66 0.90
CA ASN A 102 -5.66 5.55 1.92
C ASN A 102 -7.15 5.26 2.16
N ALA A 103 -7.61 5.42 3.39
CA ALA A 103 -9.02 5.37 3.77
C ALA A 103 -9.37 6.49 4.75
N VAL A 104 -10.67 6.72 4.94
CA VAL A 104 -11.20 7.74 5.86
C VAL A 104 -12.00 7.04 6.96
N CYS A 105 -11.70 7.39 8.21
CA CYS A 105 -12.43 6.85 9.36
C CYS A 105 -13.90 7.33 9.33
N PRO A 106 -14.89 6.43 9.38
CA PRO A 106 -16.30 6.80 9.30
C PRO A 106 -16.81 7.52 10.56
N GLU A 107 -16.13 7.37 11.69
CA GLU A 107 -16.48 8.01 12.97
C GLU A 107 -15.93 9.43 13.05
N CYS A 108 -14.61 9.58 12.98
CA CYS A 108 -13.94 10.86 13.23
C CYS A 108 -13.46 11.55 11.96
N GLY A 109 -13.66 10.97 10.76
CA GLY A 109 -13.28 11.59 9.48
C GLY A 109 -11.78 11.73 9.27
N ARG A 110 -10.92 11.13 10.09
CA ARG A 110 -9.46 11.13 9.88
C ARG A 110 -9.08 10.28 8.68
N THR A 111 -8.25 10.83 7.80
CA THR A 111 -7.59 10.06 6.74
C THR A 111 -6.40 9.30 7.30
N TYR A 112 -6.22 8.07 6.87
CA TYR A 112 -5.12 7.18 7.27
C TYR A 112 -4.73 6.23 6.15
N VAL A 113 -3.58 5.57 6.27
CA VAL A 113 -3.17 4.48 5.38
C VAL A 113 -3.77 3.16 5.86
N ALA A 114 -4.62 2.57 5.03
CA ALA A 114 -5.34 1.33 5.28
C ALA A 114 -4.49 0.10 4.97
N GLY A 115 -3.59 0.21 4.00
CA GLY A 115 -2.60 -0.81 3.67
C GLY A 115 -1.68 -0.37 2.55
N GLY A 116 -0.81 -1.27 2.13
CA GLY A 116 0.08 -1.08 1.01
C GLY A 116 0.02 -2.27 0.06
N GLU A 117 0.54 -2.04 -1.13
CA GLU A 117 0.78 -3.09 -2.11
C GLU A 117 2.16 -2.85 -2.71
N THR A 118 3.00 -3.86 -2.61
CA THR A 118 4.32 -3.86 -3.23
C THR A 118 4.27 -4.62 -4.55
N THR A 119 4.70 -3.96 -5.62
CA THR A 119 4.83 -4.58 -6.95
C THR A 119 6.30 -4.60 -7.33
N THR A 120 6.82 -5.79 -7.61
CA THR A 120 8.17 -6.01 -8.09
C THR A 120 8.16 -6.70 -9.45
N GLN A 121 9.14 -6.39 -10.30
CA GLN A 121 9.38 -7.06 -11.56
C GLN A 121 10.81 -7.57 -11.55
N ILE A 122 10.97 -8.88 -11.68
CA ILE A 122 12.26 -9.56 -11.71
C ILE A 122 12.48 -10.10 -13.11
N LYS A 123 13.62 -9.74 -13.69
CA LYS A 123 14.09 -10.27 -14.96
C LYS A 123 15.07 -11.40 -14.68
N TYR A 124 14.73 -12.60 -15.09
CA TYR A 124 15.64 -13.73 -15.08
C TYR A 124 16.35 -13.81 -16.43
N ASN A 125 17.68 -14.00 -16.42
CA ASN A 125 18.41 -14.30 -17.64
C ASN A 125 18.22 -15.78 -17.99
N GLU A 126 17.00 -16.14 -18.36
CA GLU A 126 16.77 -17.41 -19.03
C GLU A 126 17.43 -17.29 -20.41
N GLU A 127 18.53 -18.01 -20.61
CA GLU A 127 18.93 -18.41 -21.94
C GLU A 127 17.84 -19.33 -22.54
N ASN A 128 16.66 -18.79 -22.84
CA ASN A 128 15.57 -19.56 -23.39
C ASN A 128 16.01 -20.03 -24.80
N PRO A 129 16.16 -21.36 -25.03
CA PRO A 129 16.63 -21.88 -26.32
C PRO A 129 15.73 -21.46 -27.48
N TYR A 130 14.44 -21.21 -27.22
CA TYR A 130 13.49 -20.73 -28.20
C TYR A 130 13.73 -19.25 -28.55
N ALA A 131 14.12 -18.40 -27.59
CA ALA A 131 14.45 -16.99 -27.85
C ALA A 131 15.75 -16.84 -28.65
N LYS A 132 16.73 -17.76 -28.46
CA LYS A 132 17.93 -17.83 -29.32
C LYS A 132 17.56 -18.21 -30.76
N GLY A 133 16.67 -19.19 -30.94
CA GLY A 133 16.19 -19.64 -32.25
C GLY A 133 15.44 -18.57 -33.05
N PHE A 134 14.56 -17.80 -32.41
CA PHE A 134 13.89 -16.68 -33.08
C PHE A 134 14.86 -15.55 -33.44
N LYS A 135 15.80 -15.19 -32.56
CA LYS A 135 16.80 -14.15 -32.86
C LYS A 135 17.80 -14.57 -33.93
N SER A 136 18.20 -15.84 -33.98
CA SER A 136 19.10 -16.35 -35.02
C SER A 136 18.38 -16.55 -36.36
N ALA A 137 17.10 -16.98 -36.35
CA ALA A 137 16.28 -17.06 -37.54
C ALA A 137 15.93 -15.67 -38.11
N ASP A 138 15.65 -14.69 -37.26
CA ASP A 138 15.37 -13.32 -37.71
C ASP A 138 16.66 -12.65 -38.23
N ALA A 139 17.80 -12.88 -37.58
CA ALA A 139 19.11 -12.43 -38.08
C ALA A 139 19.46 -13.06 -39.45
N SER A 140 19.13 -14.34 -39.69
CA SER A 140 19.38 -14.98 -40.99
C SER A 140 18.41 -14.51 -42.07
N VAL A 141 17.15 -14.21 -41.72
CA VAL A 141 16.15 -13.60 -42.63
C VAL A 141 16.53 -12.17 -43.01
N VAL A 142 17.02 -11.37 -42.05
CA VAL A 142 17.51 -10.00 -42.31
C VAL A 142 18.83 -10.00 -43.09
N ALA A 143 19.75 -10.92 -42.80
CA ALA A 143 20.99 -11.08 -43.57
C ALA A 143 20.72 -11.52 -45.02
N GLY A 144 19.79 -12.46 -45.22
CA GLY A 144 19.36 -12.92 -46.55
C GLY A 144 18.59 -11.87 -47.37
N ARG A 145 18.01 -10.86 -46.72
CA ARG A 145 17.31 -9.73 -47.36
C ARG A 145 18.23 -8.66 -47.96
N SER A 146 19.56 -8.78 -47.80
CA SER A 146 20.53 -7.84 -48.39
C SER A 146 21.22 -8.34 -49.67
N MET A 147 20.85 -9.52 -50.19
CA MET A 147 21.37 -10.01 -51.47
C MET A 147 20.56 -9.39 -52.62
N ASN A 148 20.98 -8.19 -53.06
CA ASN A 148 20.51 -7.58 -54.31
C ASN A 148 20.77 -8.53 -55.49
N PHE A 149 19.71 -9.08 -56.08
CA PHE A 149 19.71 -9.58 -57.45
C PHE A 149 19.68 -8.37 -58.39
N ASN A 150 20.85 -7.91 -58.82
CA ASN A 150 20.97 -7.17 -60.07
C ASN A 150 21.65 -8.09 -61.09
N ILE A 151 20.80 -8.64 -61.97
CA ILE A 151 21.15 -9.09 -63.33
C ILE A 151 21.50 -7.87 -64.17
#